data_AF-A0A4Y9XY06-F1
#
_entry.id   AF-A0A4Y9XY06-F1
#
_cell.length_a   1.000
_cell.length_b   1.000
_cell.length_c   1.000
_cell.angle_alpha   90.00
_cell.angle_beta   90.00
_cell.angle_gamma   90.00
#
_symmetry.space_group_name_H-M   'P 1'
#
loop_
_entity.id
_entity.type
_entity.pdbx_description
1 polymer ?
#
loop_
_entity_poly.entity_id
_entity_poly.type
_entity_poly.pdbx_seq_one_letter_code
_entity_poly.pdbx_strand_id
1 'polypeptide(L)'
;MMSVMPQPAHQPALNPAHLPLHVDSHEPQDVQLNELGDLQDALEPFAQLIRKSGHSVRLHCTIPTACSSSASYDLHDLHDLRTRSLLFVHNLIETLRASGIPASYRLQPSNSHLCVICALPMGLDANRMKAAAVAAVENARFECRSEKALLADLQDGLALIIT
;
A
#
# COMPACT_ATOMS: atom_id res chain seq x y z
N MET A 1 69.72 35.10 -33.56
CA MET A 1 68.73 36.18 -33.79
C MET A 1 67.69 35.62 -34.74
N MET A 2 66.40 35.43 -34.46
CA MET A 2 65.55 35.75 -33.32
C MET A 2 64.49 34.63 -33.16
N SER A 3 64.11 34.37 -31.91
CA SER A 3 63.09 33.41 -31.49
C SER A 3 61.73 33.64 -32.13
N VAL A 4 61.12 32.57 -32.63
CA VAL A 4 59.67 32.48 -32.88
C VAL A 4 59.04 31.89 -31.61
N MET A 5 58.30 32.72 -30.89
CA MET A 5 57.49 32.31 -29.75
C MET A 5 56.22 31.57 -30.23
N PRO A 6 55.84 30.43 -29.63
CA PRO A 6 54.57 29.78 -29.88
C PRO A 6 53.47 30.30 -28.94
N GLN A 7 52.30 30.64 -29.50
CA GLN A 7 51.06 30.94 -28.78
C GLN A 7 50.35 29.66 -28.28
N PRO A 8 49.56 29.72 -27.20
CA PRO A 8 49.14 28.56 -26.43
C PRO A 8 47.70 28.08 -26.67
N ALA A 9 47.51 26.79 -26.32
CA ALA A 9 46.33 26.16 -25.72
C ALA A 9 44.99 26.15 -26.47
N HIS A 10 44.76 25.05 -27.22
CA HIS A 10 43.42 24.48 -27.34
C HIS A 10 43.36 23.17 -26.52
N GLN A 11 42.57 23.22 -25.46
CA GLN A 11 42.15 22.09 -24.64
C GLN A 11 41.19 21.18 -25.44
N PRO A 12 41.31 19.85 -25.37
CA PRO A 12 40.30 18.96 -25.91
C PRO A 12 39.09 18.88 -24.96
N ALA A 13 37.90 19.07 -25.53
CA ALA A 13 36.63 18.93 -24.84
C ALA A 13 36.45 17.49 -24.30
N LEU A 14 36.05 17.42 -23.04
CA LEU A 14 35.68 16.21 -22.31
C LEU A 14 34.48 15.52 -22.97
N ASN A 15 34.66 14.28 -23.41
CA ASN A 15 33.57 13.34 -23.66
C ASN A 15 32.93 12.96 -22.31
N PRO A 16 31.63 13.16 -22.09
CA PRO A 16 30.95 12.53 -20.97
C PRO A 16 30.75 11.05 -21.32
N ALA A 17 31.35 10.18 -20.51
CA ALA A 17 31.06 8.76 -20.51
C ALA A 17 29.56 8.56 -20.26
N HIS A 18 28.83 8.10 -21.27
CA HIS A 18 27.49 7.57 -21.10
C HIS A 18 27.61 6.27 -20.31
N LEU A 19 27.51 6.37 -18.99
CA LEU A 19 27.19 5.25 -18.12
C LEU A 19 25.79 4.77 -18.52
N PRO A 20 25.61 3.51 -18.94
CA PRO A 20 24.28 2.96 -19.02
C PRO A 20 23.77 2.84 -17.59
N LEU A 21 22.87 3.75 -17.20
CA LEU A 21 21.98 3.52 -16.08
C LEU A 21 21.22 2.24 -16.44
N HIS A 22 21.69 1.12 -15.88
CA HIS A 22 20.88 -0.08 -15.75
C HIS A 22 19.70 0.34 -14.88
N VAL A 23 18.65 0.81 -15.56
CA VAL A 23 17.31 0.79 -15.02
C VAL A 23 17.08 -0.68 -14.77
N ASP A 24 17.26 -1.07 -13.52
CA ASP A 24 16.74 -2.33 -13.02
C ASP A 24 15.24 -2.24 -13.29
N SER A 25 14.84 -2.76 -14.45
CA SER A 25 13.46 -3.05 -14.78
C SER A 25 13.06 -4.15 -13.82
N HIS A 26 12.78 -3.76 -12.58
CA HIS A 26 12.10 -4.58 -11.63
C HIS A 26 10.74 -4.84 -12.26
N GLU A 27 10.62 -5.99 -12.91
CA GLU A 27 9.35 -6.54 -13.35
C GLU A 27 8.35 -6.31 -12.20
N PRO A 28 7.22 -5.64 -12.42
CA PRO A 28 6.24 -5.43 -11.37
C PRO A 28 5.79 -6.81 -10.93
N GLN A 29 6.30 -7.26 -9.79
CA GLN A 29 5.90 -8.54 -9.22
C GLN A 29 4.40 -8.42 -8.97
N ASP A 30 3.61 -9.20 -9.70
CA ASP A 30 2.15 -9.17 -9.64
C ASP A 30 1.71 -9.30 -8.18
N VAL A 31 1.21 -8.19 -7.61
CA VAL A 31 0.58 -8.21 -6.29
C VAL A 31 -0.64 -9.13 -6.41
N GLN A 32 -0.58 -10.28 -5.73
CA GLN A 32 -1.71 -11.21 -5.73
C GLN A 32 -2.82 -10.65 -4.84
N LEU A 33 -3.92 -10.24 -5.49
CA LEU A 33 -5.16 -9.93 -4.83
C LEU A 33 -6.03 -11.18 -4.72
N ASN A 34 -6.37 -11.54 -3.50
CA ASN A 34 -7.25 -12.66 -3.18
C ASN A 34 -8.53 -12.13 -2.54
N GLU A 35 -9.69 -12.53 -3.05
CA GLU A 35 -10.96 -12.22 -2.40
C GLU A 35 -11.12 -13.07 -1.14
N LEU A 36 -11.37 -12.44 0.02
CA LEU A 36 -11.70 -13.13 1.27
C LEU A 36 -13.21 -13.22 1.52
N GLY A 37 -14.02 -12.84 0.53
CA GLY A 37 -15.48 -12.81 0.64
C GLY A 37 -15.98 -11.51 1.29
N ASP A 38 -17.02 -11.65 2.09
CA ASP A 38 -17.63 -10.51 2.78
C ASP A 38 -16.81 -10.13 4.02
N LEU A 39 -17.05 -8.92 4.55
CA LEU A 39 -16.22 -8.36 5.61
C LEU A 39 -16.22 -9.21 6.89
N GLN A 40 -17.34 -9.87 7.22
CA GLN A 40 -17.42 -10.75 8.38
C GLN A 40 -16.58 -12.02 8.18
N ASP A 41 -16.65 -12.61 6.99
CA ASP A 41 -15.94 -13.85 6.66
C ASP A 41 -14.43 -13.63 6.57
N ALA A 42 -13.99 -12.42 6.20
CA ALA A 42 -12.58 -12.08 6.07
C ALA A 42 -11.85 -11.87 7.40
N LEU A 43 -12.57 -11.64 8.51
CA LEU A 43 -11.97 -11.29 9.80
C LEU A 43 -11.02 -12.38 10.31
N GLU A 44 -11.52 -13.61 10.42
CA GLU A 44 -10.77 -14.73 10.98
C GLU A 44 -9.61 -15.16 10.06
N PRO A 45 -9.78 -15.33 8.73
CA PRO A 45 -8.68 -15.60 7.81
C PRO A 45 -7.57 -14.56 7.88
N PHE A 46 -7.92 -13.27 7.90
CA PHE A 46 -6.92 -12.21 7.98
C PHE A 46 -6.19 -12.22 9.33
N ALA A 47 -6.91 -12.43 10.44
CA ALA A 47 -6.31 -12.61 11.75
C ALA A 47 -5.39 -13.85 11.82
N GLN A 48 -5.73 -14.94 11.15
CA GLN A 48 -4.87 -16.13 11.06
C GLN A 48 -3.56 -15.84 10.34
N LEU A 49 -3.60 -15.10 9.23
CA LEU A 49 -2.41 -14.72 8.49
C LEU A 49 -1.48 -13.84 9.34
N ILE A 50 -2.03 -12.86 10.06
CA ILE A 50 -1.26 -12.04 10.99
C ILE A 50 -0.66 -12.90 12.12
N ARG A 51 -1.43 -13.84 12.68
CA ARG A 51 -0.96 -14.76 13.73
C ARG A 51 0.23 -15.61 13.32
N LYS A 52 0.27 -16.07 12.06
CA LYS A 52 1.41 -16.85 11.53
C LYS A 52 2.73 -16.08 11.61
N SER A 53 2.69 -14.75 11.57
CA SER A 53 3.89 -13.93 11.74
C SER A 53 4.43 -13.93 13.17
N GLY A 54 3.60 -14.20 14.19
CA GLY A 54 4.00 -14.35 15.59
C GLY A 54 4.47 -13.07 16.30
N HIS A 55 4.45 -11.92 15.64
CA HIS A 55 4.99 -10.67 16.17
C HIS A 55 3.90 -9.71 16.65
N SER A 56 4.28 -8.77 17.53
CA SER A 56 3.48 -7.59 17.83
C SER A 56 3.20 -6.82 16.54
N VAL A 57 1.94 -6.45 16.31
CA VAL A 57 1.49 -5.83 15.07
C VAL A 57 0.95 -4.43 15.32
N ARG A 58 1.28 -3.52 14.40
CA ARG A 58 0.63 -2.22 14.30
C ARG A 58 -0.13 -2.15 12.98
N LEU A 59 -1.44 -2.08 13.06
CA LEU A 59 -2.29 -1.87 11.91
C LEU A 59 -2.25 -0.40 11.49
N HIS A 60 -2.06 -0.15 10.20
CA HIS A 60 -2.18 1.16 9.61
C HIS A 60 -3.44 1.17 8.76
N CYS A 61 -4.48 1.86 9.25
CA CYS A 61 -5.80 1.86 8.65
C CYS A 61 -6.09 3.22 8.04
N THR A 62 -6.61 3.21 6.82
CA THR A 62 -7.08 4.42 6.16
C THR A 62 -8.58 4.61 6.36
N ILE A 63 -9.01 5.84 6.53
CA ILE A 63 -10.42 6.20 6.63
C ILE A 63 -10.78 7.05 5.40
N PRO A 64 -11.67 6.58 4.53
CA PRO A 64 -12.12 7.34 3.35
C PRO A 64 -12.69 8.70 3.74
N THR A 65 -12.12 9.81 3.29
CA THR A 65 -12.59 11.17 3.62
C THR A 65 -13.28 11.89 2.47
N ALA A 66 -13.00 11.50 1.23
CA ALA A 66 -13.53 12.18 0.05
C ALA A 66 -14.35 11.23 -0.84
N CYS A 67 -15.42 11.77 -1.42
CA CYS A 67 -16.07 11.20 -2.58
C CYS A 67 -15.25 11.61 -3.81
N SER A 68 -14.66 10.64 -4.52
CA SER A 68 -14.03 10.97 -5.81
C SER A 68 -15.11 11.45 -6.77
N SER A 69 -14.89 12.55 -7.49
CA SER A 69 -15.85 13.08 -8.47
C SER A 69 -16.14 12.12 -9.63
N SER A 70 -15.32 11.07 -9.78
CA SER A 70 -15.46 10.02 -10.79
C SER A 70 -16.19 8.76 -10.30
N ALA A 71 -16.35 8.60 -8.98
CA ALA A 71 -16.97 7.43 -8.40
C ALA A 71 -18.34 7.84 -7.85
N SER A 72 -19.39 7.17 -8.32
CA SER A 72 -20.79 7.44 -7.96
C SER A 72 -21.14 6.98 -6.54
N TYR A 73 -20.23 7.14 -5.57
CA TYR A 73 -20.53 6.85 -4.17
C TYR A 73 -21.38 7.98 -3.63
N ASP A 74 -22.55 7.66 -3.10
CA ASP A 74 -23.28 8.66 -2.34
C ASP A 74 -22.66 8.85 -0.95
N LEU A 75 -23.07 9.90 -0.23
CA LEU A 75 -22.55 10.16 1.12
C LEU A 75 -22.96 9.07 2.12
N HIS A 76 -24.00 8.29 1.83
CA HIS A 76 -24.48 7.21 2.67
C HIS A 76 -23.53 6.02 2.55
N ASP A 77 -23.17 5.61 1.34
CA ASP A 77 -22.22 4.54 1.07
C ASP A 77 -20.85 4.84 1.71
N LEU A 78 -20.40 6.10 1.61
CA LEU A 78 -19.14 6.52 2.24
C LEU A 78 -19.21 6.46 3.76
N HIS A 79 -20.36 6.81 4.36
CA HIS A 79 -20.55 6.74 5.80
C HIS A 79 -20.64 5.29 6.30
N ASP A 80 -21.33 4.45 5.54
CA ASP A 80 -21.44 3.02 5.80
C ASP A 80 -20.06 2.34 5.71
N LEU A 81 -19.30 2.59 4.65
CA LEU A 81 -17.94 2.06 4.50
C LEU A 81 -17.04 2.47 5.66
N ARG A 82 -17.09 3.73 6.12
CA ARG A 82 -16.35 4.18 7.31
C ARG A 82 -16.75 3.39 8.55
N THR A 83 -18.05 3.20 8.75
CA THR A 83 -18.59 2.51 9.92
C THR A 83 -18.16 1.05 9.93
N ARG A 84 -18.38 0.34 8.83
CA ARG A 84 -17.95 -1.07 8.65
C ARG A 84 -16.44 -1.23 8.81
N SER A 85 -15.65 -0.34 8.23
CA SER A 85 -14.19 -0.36 8.34
C SER A 85 -13.71 -0.20 9.79
N LEU A 86 -14.30 0.74 10.54
CA LEU A 86 -13.93 0.97 11.94
C LEU A 86 -14.32 -0.22 12.83
N LEU A 87 -15.51 -0.79 12.63
CA LEU A 87 -15.95 -1.99 13.34
C LEU A 87 -15.03 -3.18 13.05
N PHE A 88 -14.65 -3.37 11.79
CA PHE A 88 -13.74 -4.44 11.41
C PHE A 88 -12.36 -4.28 12.07
N VAL A 89 -11.78 -3.08 12.03
CA VAL A 89 -10.49 -2.81 12.70
C VAL A 89 -10.59 -3.09 14.20
N HIS A 90 -11.67 -2.68 14.83
CA HIS A 90 -11.89 -2.93 16.25
C HIS A 90 -11.95 -4.42 16.56
N ASN A 91 -12.81 -5.17 15.85
CA ASN A 91 -12.97 -6.61 16.02
C ASN A 91 -11.65 -7.36 15.74
N LEU A 92 -10.90 -6.95 14.72
CA LEU A 92 -9.62 -7.55 14.37
C LEU A 92 -8.60 -7.39 15.51
N ILE A 93 -8.52 -6.21 16.10
CA ILE A 93 -7.62 -5.95 17.23
C ILE A 93 -8.03 -6.78 18.45
N GLU A 94 -9.34 -6.91 18.73
CA GLU A 94 -9.84 -7.76 19.81
C GLU A 94 -9.49 -9.23 19.58
N THR A 95 -9.75 -9.76 18.38
CA THR A 95 -9.41 -11.14 17.99
C THR A 95 -7.91 -11.41 18.15
N LEU A 96 -7.06 -10.51 17.67
CA LEU A 96 -5.60 -10.64 17.80
C LEU A 96 -5.16 -10.64 19.27
N ARG A 97 -5.68 -9.72 20.09
CA ARG A 97 -5.36 -9.64 21.52
C ARG A 97 -5.85 -10.85 22.30
N ALA A 98 -7.05 -11.35 21.99
CA ALA A 98 -7.60 -12.56 22.60
C ALA A 98 -6.72 -13.79 22.31
N SER A 99 -6.04 -13.80 21.15
CA SER A 99 -5.05 -14.83 20.80
C SER A 99 -3.65 -14.62 21.41
N GLY A 100 -3.47 -13.61 22.27
CA GLY A 100 -2.21 -13.30 22.92
C GLY A 100 -1.25 -12.43 22.11
N ILE A 101 -1.67 -11.90 20.96
CA ILE A 101 -0.84 -11.00 20.14
C ILE A 101 -1.04 -9.55 20.58
N PRO A 102 0.03 -8.85 21.00
CA PRO A 102 -0.04 -7.41 21.21
C PRO A 102 -0.35 -6.70 19.89
N ALA A 103 -1.52 -6.07 19.81
CA ALA A 103 -1.99 -5.39 18.61
C ALA A 103 -2.40 -3.94 18.90
N SER A 104 -1.97 -3.03 18.03
CA SER A 104 -2.35 -1.60 18.04
C SER A 104 -2.77 -1.16 16.64
N TYR A 105 -3.46 -0.02 16.52
CA TYR A 105 -3.83 0.53 15.21
C TYR A 105 -3.62 2.04 15.16
N ARG A 106 -3.41 2.56 13.94
CA ARG A 106 -3.36 3.99 13.62
C ARG A 106 -4.35 4.28 12.51
N LEU A 107 -5.20 5.27 12.71
CA LEU A 107 -6.12 5.77 11.68
C LEU A 107 -5.47 6.94 10.92
N GLN A 108 -5.61 6.94 9.60
CA GLN A 108 -5.16 8.02 8.73
C GLN A 108 -6.25 8.39 7.72
N PRO A 109 -6.59 9.66 7.55
CA PRO A 109 -7.53 10.06 6.51
C PRO A 109 -6.96 9.76 5.13
N SER A 110 -7.82 9.36 4.19
CA SER A 110 -7.47 9.04 2.81
C SER A 110 -8.48 9.66 1.85
N ASN A 111 -7.99 10.25 0.76
CA ASN A 111 -8.82 10.78 -0.32
C ASN A 111 -9.34 9.68 -1.28
N SER A 112 -9.10 8.40 -0.97
CA SER A 112 -9.63 7.26 -1.72
C SER A 112 -11.00 6.84 -1.19
N HIS A 113 -11.80 6.22 -2.08
CA HIS A 113 -13.05 5.54 -1.75
C HIS A 113 -12.83 4.13 -1.20
N LEU A 114 -11.57 3.69 -1.05
CA LEU A 114 -11.19 2.41 -0.48
C LEU A 114 -10.70 2.58 0.97
N CYS A 115 -11.05 1.62 1.83
CA CYS A 115 -10.41 1.49 3.14
C CYS A 115 -9.33 0.40 3.09
N VAL A 116 -8.08 0.81 3.24
CA VAL A 116 -6.91 -0.08 3.31
C VAL A 116 -6.47 -0.24 4.76
N ILE A 117 -6.29 -1.49 5.19
CA ILE A 117 -5.77 -1.93 6.49
C ILE A 117 -4.47 -2.69 6.26
N CYS A 118 -3.34 -2.07 6.60
CA CYS A 118 -2.02 -2.63 6.46
C CYS A 118 -1.56 -3.26 7.78
N ALA A 119 -1.25 -4.55 7.79
CA ALA A 119 -0.59 -5.24 8.90
C ALA A 119 0.93 -5.26 8.65
N LEU A 120 1.64 -4.38 9.34
CA LEU A 120 3.08 -4.17 9.14
C LEU A 120 3.89 -4.60 10.37
N PRO A 121 5.03 -5.27 10.15
CA PRO A 121 6.13 -5.29 11.12
C PRO A 121 6.57 -3.87 11.49
N MET A 122 7.07 -3.70 12.72
CA MET A 122 7.54 -2.39 13.18
C MET A 122 8.72 -1.89 12.33
N GLY A 123 8.59 -0.70 11.76
CA GLY A 123 9.68 -0.02 11.02
C GLY A 123 9.48 0.07 9.50
N LEU A 124 8.43 -0.54 8.96
CA LEU A 124 8.11 -0.47 7.52
C LEU A 124 7.22 0.74 7.18
N ASP A 125 7.35 1.24 5.95
CA ASP A 125 6.63 2.43 5.49
C ASP A 125 5.20 2.09 5.04
N ALA A 126 4.24 2.43 5.90
CA ALA A 126 2.82 2.25 5.64
C ALA A 126 2.31 3.02 4.41
N ASN A 127 2.94 4.13 4.01
CA ASN A 127 2.50 4.88 2.83
C ASN A 127 2.86 4.14 1.54
N ARG A 128 4.04 3.52 1.47
CA ARG A 128 4.44 2.68 0.34
C ARG A 128 3.51 1.47 0.22
N MET A 129 3.21 0.82 1.34
CA MET A 129 2.33 -0.36 1.31
C MET A 129 0.89 -0.01 0.93
N LYS A 130 0.37 1.10 1.45
CA LYS A 130 -0.92 1.65 1.02
C LYS A 130 -0.96 1.93 -0.48
N ALA A 131 0.08 2.58 -1.02
CA ALA A 131 0.14 2.89 -2.45
C ALA A 131 0.15 1.62 -3.31
N ALA A 132 0.92 0.61 -2.90
CA ALA A 132 0.95 -0.69 -3.59
C ALA A 132 -0.40 -1.42 -3.53
N ALA A 133 -1.06 -1.42 -2.36
CA ALA A 133 -2.39 -2.02 -2.20
C ALA A 133 -3.45 -1.34 -3.08
N VAL A 134 -3.47 0.00 -3.13
CA VAL A 134 -4.39 0.76 -3.97
C VAL A 134 -4.12 0.48 -5.46
N ALA A 135 -2.85 0.53 -5.88
CA ALA A 135 -2.48 0.24 -7.26
C ALA A 135 -2.87 -1.18 -7.68
N ALA A 136 -2.73 -2.17 -6.79
CA ALA A 136 -3.16 -3.53 -7.07
C ALA A 136 -4.67 -3.59 -7.37
N VAL A 137 -5.50 -2.91 -6.56
CA VAL A 137 -6.96 -2.93 -6.75
C VAL A 137 -7.37 -2.21 -8.03
N GLU A 138 -6.74 -1.07 -8.32
CA GLU A 138 -6.98 -0.31 -9.55
C GLU A 138 -6.60 -1.12 -10.80
N ASN A 139 -5.47 -1.84 -10.76
CA ASN A 139 -4.99 -2.66 -11.88
C ASN A 139 -5.86 -3.91 -12.11
N ALA A 140 -6.38 -4.50 -11.04
CA ALA A 140 -7.18 -5.72 -11.13
C ALA A 140 -8.59 -5.49 -11.68
N ARG A 141 -9.02 -4.22 -11.89
CA ARG A 141 -10.34 -3.86 -12.45
C ARG A 141 -11.51 -4.62 -11.82
N PHE A 142 -11.47 -4.83 -10.50
CA PHE A 142 -12.59 -5.45 -9.80
C PHE A 142 -13.85 -4.60 -10.03
N GLU A 143 -14.90 -5.20 -10.60
CA GLU A 143 -16.23 -4.59 -10.58
C GLU A 143 -16.75 -4.66 -9.14
N CYS A 144 -16.38 -3.69 -8.31
CA CYS A 144 -16.88 -3.53 -6.94
C CYS A 144 -18.39 -3.20 -6.96
N ARG A 145 -19.23 -4.20 -7.22
CA ARG A 145 -20.69 -4.10 -7.06
C ARG A 145 -21.17 -4.58 -5.68
N SER A 146 -20.27 -5.12 -4.87
CA SER A 146 -20.58 -5.70 -3.56
C SER A 146 -19.49 -5.34 -2.54
N GLU A 147 -19.90 -5.21 -1.28
CA GLU A 147 -19.00 -5.06 -0.13
C GLU A 147 -18.07 -6.26 -0.04
N LYS A 148 -16.79 -6.08 -0.36
CA LYS A 148 -15.81 -7.17 -0.35
C LYS A 148 -14.59 -6.79 0.45
N ALA A 149 -13.95 -7.83 0.98
CA ALA A 149 -12.65 -7.76 1.60
C ALA A 149 -11.62 -8.42 0.68
N LEU A 150 -10.68 -7.63 0.16
CA LEU A 150 -9.61 -8.08 -0.71
C LEU A 150 -8.31 -8.16 0.08
N LEU A 151 -7.63 -9.29 0.03
CA LEU A 151 -6.30 -9.47 0.59
C LEU A 151 -5.25 -9.23 -0.49
N ALA A 152 -4.40 -8.24 -0.27
CA ALA A 152 -3.16 -8.05 -1.01
C ALA A 152 -2.00 -8.64 -0.18
N ASP A 153 -1.35 -9.66 -0.73
CA ASP A 153 -0.05 -10.11 -0.24
C ASP A 153 1.04 -9.27 -0.91
N LEU A 154 1.68 -8.40 -0.12
CA LEU A 154 2.72 -7.48 -0.58
C LEU A 154 4.05 -7.98 -0.02
N GLN A 155 5.14 -7.77 -0.76
CA GLN A 155 6.49 -8.24 -0.35
C GLN A 155 6.84 -7.87 1.10
N ASP A 156 6.39 -6.71 1.57
CA ASP A 156 6.71 -6.15 2.88
C ASP A 156 5.61 -6.39 3.94
N GLY A 157 4.48 -7.03 3.60
CA GLY A 157 3.41 -7.29 4.55
C GLY A 157 2.05 -7.54 3.94
N LEU A 158 1.04 -7.66 4.80
CA LEU A 158 -0.32 -7.95 4.37
C LEU A 158 -1.16 -6.68 4.36
N ALA A 159 -1.96 -6.48 3.32
CA ALA A 159 -2.96 -5.42 3.28
C ALA A 159 -4.34 -6.00 3.00
N LEU A 160 -5.34 -5.54 3.74
CA LEU A 160 -6.74 -5.81 3.48
C LEU A 160 -7.39 -4.55 2.93
N ILE A 161 -8.14 -4.67 1.84
CA ILE A 161 -8.90 -3.59 1.22
C ILE A 161 -10.38 -3.88 1.41
N ILE A 162 -11.12 -2.89 1.92
CA ILE A 162 -12.57 -2.91 2.09
C ILE A 162 -13.17 -1.91 1.09
N THR A 163 -14.16 -2.36 0.33
CA THR A 163 -14.83 -1.59 -0.73
C THR A 163 -16.30 -1.31 -0.43
#